data_AF-A0A9D7HQS3-F1
#
_entry.id   AF-A0A9D7HQS3-F1
#
_cell.length_a   1.000
_cell.length_b   1.000
_cell.length_c   1.000
_cell.angle_alpha   90.00
_cell.angle_beta   90.00
_cell.angle_gamma   90.00
#
_symmetry.space_group_name_H-M   'P 1'
#
loop_
_entity.id
_entity.type
_entity.pdbx_description
1 polymer ?
#
loop_
_entity_poly.entity_id
_entity_poly.type
_entity_poly.pdbx_seq_one_letter_code
_entity_poly.pdbx_strand_id
1 'polypeptide(L)'
;MTSRKYMEQDYTTVLTKFLAERDRSVAWLQGLHAPKWSNAYQHPKVGALSAEFFLANWVAHDLHHIRQINAMRYAYLAATCGVRLDYAGTW
;
A
#
# COMPACT_ATOMS: atom_id res chain seq x y z
N MET A 1 22.14 1.46 -13.50
CA MET A 1 20.80 1.02 -13.05
C MET A 1 19.87 1.02 -14.24
N THR A 2 19.29 -0.11 -14.59
CA THR A 2 18.28 -0.22 -15.67
C THR A 2 16.96 0.37 -15.18
N SER A 3 16.37 1.30 -15.96
CA SER A 3 15.07 1.89 -15.63
C SER A 3 13.97 0.83 -15.73
N ARG A 4 13.10 0.75 -14.71
CA ARG A 4 12.06 -0.29 -14.63
C ARG A 4 10.79 0.01 -15.44
N LYS A 5 10.75 1.15 -16.16
CA LYS A 5 9.68 1.53 -17.10
C LYS A 5 8.26 1.33 -16.55
N TYR A 6 8.01 1.70 -15.30
CA TYR A 6 6.75 1.40 -14.61
C TYR A 6 5.50 1.94 -15.32
N MET A 7 5.61 3.11 -15.95
CA MET A 7 4.50 3.74 -16.69
C MET A 7 4.13 3.01 -17.98
N GLU A 8 5.02 2.17 -18.51
CA GLU A 8 4.80 1.39 -19.73
C GLU A 8 4.22 0.00 -19.43
N GLN A 9 4.05 -0.36 -18.16
CA GLN A 9 3.55 -1.68 -17.78
C GLN A 9 2.03 -1.75 -17.91
N ASP A 10 1.53 -2.92 -18.29
CA ASP A 10 0.08 -3.19 -18.29
C ASP A 10 -0.47 -3.21 -16.87
N TYR A 11 -1.43 -2.32 -16.60
CA TYR A 11 -2.03 -2.15 -15.29
C TYR A 11 -2.64 -3.45 -14.75
N THR A 12 -3.44 -4.14 -15.56
CA THR A 12 -4.19 -5.34 -15.14
C THR A 12 -3.23 -6.46 -14.75
N THR A 13 -2.17 -6.65 -15.53
CA THR A 13 -1.11 -7.62 -15.26
C THR A 13 -0.38 -7.31 -13.96
N VAL A 14 0.01 -6.05 -13.74
CA VAL A 14 0.72 -5.64 -12.52
C VAL A 14 -0.16 -5.79 -11.29
N LEU A 15 -1.43 -5.37 -11.38
CA LEU A 15 -2.40 -5.51 -10.29
C LEU A 15 -2.63 -6.97 -9.93
N THR A 16 -2.83 -7.84 -10.93
CA THR A 16 -3.04 -9.27 -10.72
C THR A 16 -1.83 -9.90 -10.01
N LYS A 17 -0.62 -9.54 -10.43
CA LYS A 17 0.61 -9.98 -9.75
C LYS A 17 0.66 -9.50 -8.31
N PHE A 18 0.39 -8.21 -8.07
CA PHE A 18 0.38 -7.65 -6.71
C PHE A 18 -0.60 -8.36 -5.78
N LEU A 19 -1.83 -8.63 -6.25
CA LEU A 19 -2.85 -9.34 -5.49
C LEU A 19 -2.42 -10.78 -5.19
N ALA A 20 -1.89 -11.51 -6.18
CA ALA A 20 -1.38 -12.87 -5.98
C ALA A 20 -0.22 -12.90 -4.97
N GLU A 21 0.71 -11.94 -5.02
CA GLU A 21 1.77 -11.83 -4.01
C GLU A 21 1.21 -11.52 -2.62
N ARG A 22 0.17 -10.68 -2.52
CA ARG A 22 -0.48 -10.36 -1.25
C ARG A 22 -1.10 -11.60 -0.63
N ASP A 23 -1.86 -12.37 -1.40
CA ASP A 23 -2.52 -13.59 -0.91
C ASP A 23 -1.49 -14.60 -0.40
N ARG A 24 -0.40 -14.82 -1.16
CA ARG A 24 0.70 -15.71 -0.74
C ARG A 24 1.37 -15.23 0.54
N SER A 25 1.61 -13.92 0.67
CA SER A 25 2.25 -13.34 1.85
C SER A 25 1.39 -13.49 3.09
N VAL A 26 0.08 -13.23 2.97
CA VAL A 26 -0.87 -13.36 4.10
C VAL A 26 -1.05 -14.82 4.51
N ALA A 27 -1.21 -15.73 3.54
CA ALA A 27 -1.31 -17.16 3.82
C ALA A 27 -0.05 -17.70 4.52
N TRP A 28 1.14 -17.27 4.08
CA TRP A 28 2.39 -17.61 4.74
C TRP A 28 2.45 -17.09 6.17
N LEU A 29 2.08 -15.83 6.42
CA LEU A 29 2.05 -15.25 7.78
C LEU A 29 1.09 -16.00 8.71
N GLN A 30 -0.10 -16.37 8.21
CA GLN A 30 -1.10 -17.14 8.97
C GLN A 30 -0.65 -18.56 9.28
N GLY A 31 0.25 -19.14 8.47
CA GLY A 31 0.82 -20.46 8.68
C GLY A 31 1.98 -20.52 9.68
N LEU A 32 2.44 -19.40 10.23
CA LEU A 32 3.54 -19.39 11.19
C LEU A 32 3.10 -19.88 12.58
N HIS A 33 3.84 -20.83 13.14
CA HIS A 33 3.63 -21.32 14.51
C HIS A 33 4.58 -20.63 15.49
N ALA A 34 4.01 -20.00 16.53
CA ALA A 34 4.74 -19.25 17.57
C ALA A 34 5.82 -18.27 17.02
N PRO A 35 5.50 -17.42 16.02
CA PRO A 35 6.45 -16.44 15.51
C PRO A 35 6.87 -15.43 16.58
N LYS A 36 8.18 -15.13 16.65
CA LYS A 36 8.73 -14.12 17.57
C LYS A 36 8.64 -12.74 16.94
N TRP A 37 7.46 -12.12 16.99
CA TRP A 37 7.21 -10.82 16.36
C TRP A 37 8.05 -9.66 16.90
N SER A 38 8.52 -9.77 18.14
CA SER A 38 9.41 -8.80 18.77
C SER A 38 10.87 -8.88 18.28
N ASN A 39 11.22 -9.89 17.47
CA ASN A 39 12.55 -9.95 16.84
C ASN A 39 12.76 -8.68 16.02
N ALA A 40 13.88 -8.00 16.26
CA ALA A 40 14.14 -6.70 15.70
C ALA A 40 15.52 -6.59 15.06
N TYR A 41 15.55 -5.92 13.91
CA TYR A 41 16.78 -5.43 13.32
C TYR A 41 17.16 -4.10 13.97
N GLN A 42 18.42 -3.97 14.40
CA GLN A 42 18.92 -2.71 14.95
C GLN A 42 19.42 -1.82 13.82
N HIS A 43 18.57 -0.90 13.37
CA HIS A 43 18.93 0.05 12.33
C HIS A 43 19.80 1.17 12.93
N PRO A 44 20.96 1.51 12.34
CA PRO A 44 21.94 2.42 12.94
C PRO A 44 21.43 3.86 13.19
N LYS A 45 20.33 4.26 12.54
CA LYS A 45 19.77 5.63 12.66
C LYS A 45 18.44 5.73 13.40
N VAL A 46 17.61 4.68 13.38
CA VAL A 46 16.21 4.76 13.85
C VAL A 46 15.91 3.76 14.96
N GLY A 47 16.92 2.99 15.39
CA GLY A 47 16.78 2.03 16.47
C GLY A 47 16.16 0.71 16.03
N ALA A 48 15.51 0.04 16.99
CA ALA A 48 14.94 -1.29 16.81
C ALA A 48 13.73 -1.27 15.87
N LEU A 49 13.80 -2.06 14.80
CA LEU A 49 12.72 -2.28 13.86
C LEU A 49 12.26 -3.74 13.97
N SER A 50 11.20 -3.97 14.73
CA SER A 50 10.62 -5.31 14.96
C SER A 50 9.83 -5.82 13.75
N ALA A 51 9.61 -7.13 13.68
CA ALA A 51 8.76 -7.71 12.65
C ALA A 51 7.32 -7.18 12.71
N GLU A 52 6.74 -7.04 13.92
CA GLU A 52 5.42 -6.41 14.12
C GLU A 52 5.39 -4.95 13.65
N PHE A 53 6.48 -4.19 13.88
CA PHE A 53 6.59 -2.81 13.42
C PHE A 53 6.45 -2.75 11.91
N PHE A 54 7.17 -3.61 11.16
CA PHE A 54 7.08 -3.64 9.71
C PHE A 54 5.69 -4.04 9.22
N LEU A 55 5.09 -5.09 9.79
CA LEU A 55 3.77 -5.56 9.37
C LEU A 55 2.69 -4.48 9.56
N ALA A 56 2.67 -3.81 10.70
CA ALA A 56 1.73 -2.71 10.95
C ALA A 56 1.95 -1.54 9.99
N ASN A 57 3.22 -1.17 9.75
CA ASN A 57 3.56 -0.06 8.85
C ASN A 57 3.28 -0.40 7.37
N TRP A 58 3.37 -1.66 6.95
CA TRP A 58 2.97 -2.06 5.59
C TRP A 58 1.47 -1.89 5.36
N VAL A 59 0.64 -2.22 6.34
CA VAL A 59 -0.80 -1.94 6.27
C VAL A 59 -1.05 -0.44 6.23
N ALA A 60 -0.37 0.35 7.07
CA ALA A 60 -0.48 1.81 7.03
C ALA A 60 -0.06 2.39 5.66
N HIS A 61 0.99 1.84 5.05
CA HIS A 61 1.48 2.23 3.74
C HIS A 61 0.45 1.94 2.63
N ASP A 62 -0.22 0.78 2.67
CA ASP A 62 -1.31 0.47 1.75
C ASP A 62 -2.45 1.49 1.88
N LEU A 63 -2.85 1.83 3.11
CA LEU A 63 -3.90 2.82 3.37
C LEU A 63 -3.52 4.20 2.83
N HIS A 64 -2.24 4.59 2.92
CA HIS A 64 -1.76 5.82 2.31
C HIS A 64 -1.87 5.83 0.79
N HIS A 65 -1.55 4.72 0.11
CA HIS A 65 -1.68 4.63 -1.34
C HIS A 65 -3.13 4.59 -1.81
N ILE A 66 -4.01 3.88 -1.09
CA ILE A 66 -5.45 3.89 -1.36
C ILE A 66 -6.00 5.32 -1.24
N ARG A 67 -5.58 6.06 -0.20
CA ARG A 67 -5.95 7.47 -0.02
C ARG A 67 -5.47 8.33 -1.20
N GLN A 68 -4.25 8.14 -1.68
CA GLN A 68 -3.71 8.87 -2.84
C GLN A 68 -4.50 8.60 -4.12
N ILE A 69 -4.84 7.34 -4.39
CA ILE A 69 -5.64 6.94 -5.56
C ILE A 69 -7.03 7.57 -5.48
N ASN A 70 -7.68 7.52 -4.32
CA ASN A 70 -9.01 8.12 -4.13
C ASN A 70 -8.98 9.64 -4.32
N ALA A 71 -7.97 10.32 -3.77
CA ALA A 71 -7.80 11.76 -3.96
C ALA A 71 -7.64 12.12 -5.44
N MET A 72 -6.88 11.34 -6.21
CA MET A 72 -6.71 11.54 -7.65
C MET A 72 -8.03 11.36 -8.42
N ARG A 73 -8.81 10.32 -8.08
CA ARG A 73 -10.13 10.06 -8.68
C ARG A 73 -11.12 11.17 -8.35
N TYR A 74 -11.12 11.65 -7.10
CA TYR A 74 -11.96 12.78 -6.68
C TYR A 74 -11.60 14.05 -7.43
N ALA A 75 -10.30 14.38 -7.56
CA ALA A 75 -9.85 15.53 -8.32
C ALA A 75 -10.27 15.46 -9.81
N TYR A 76 -10.16 14.28 -10.42
CA TYR A 76 -10.64 14.06 -11.79
C TYR A 76 -12.16 14.28 -11.92
N LEU A 77 -12.96 13.73 -11.00
CA LEU A 77 -14.41 13.94 -10.97
C LEU A 77 -14.75 15.44 -10.82
N ALA A 78 -14.12 16.13 -9.87
CA ALA A 78 -14.32 17.55 -9.63
C ALA A 78 -14.00 18.40 -10.88
N ALA A 79 -12.96 18.02 -11.62
CA ALA A 79 -12.57 18.70 -12.85
C ALA A 79 -13.51 18.45 -14.05
N THR A 80 -14.32 17.38 -14.02
CA THR A 80 -15.07 16.91 -15.21
C THR A 80 -16.58 16.95 -15.06
N CYS A 81 -17.14 16.87 -13.86
CA CYS A 81 -18.58 16.71 -13.66
C CYS A 81 -19.42 17.97 -13.90
N GLY A 82 -18.81 19.17 -13.94
CA GLY A 82 -19.50 20.44 -14.20
C GLY A 82 -20.51 20.87 -13.12
N VAL A 83 -20.61 20.13 -12.01
CA VAL A 83 -21.50 20.42 -10.88
C VAL A 83 -20.72 20.51 -9.58
N ARG A 84 -21.30 21.15 -8.57
CA ARG A 84 -20.67 21.22 -7.23
C ARG A 84 -20.73 19.85 -6.55
N LEU A 85 -19.64 19.51 -5.85
CA LEU A 85 -19.52 18.28 -5.05
C LEU A 85 -19.60 18.56 -3.54
N ASP A 86 -19.97 19.77 -3.15
CA ASP A 86 -20.04 20.24 -1.76
C ASP A 86 -21.04 19.44 -0.89
N TYR A 87 -22.11 18.90 -1.49
CA TYR A 87 -23.06 18.03 -0.79
C TYR A 87 -22.41 16.75 -0.24
N ALA A 88 -21.33 16.24 -0.86
CA ALA A 88 -20.63 15.05 -0.39
C ALA A 88 -19.77 15.32 0.88
N GLY A 89 -19.72 16.58 1.35
CA GLY A 89 -18.88 17.01 2.46
C GLY A 89 -17.49 17.46 2.01
N THR A 90 -16.70 17.95 2.96
CA THR A 90 -15.30 18.30 2.72
C THR A 90 -14.44 17.04 2.82
N TRP A 91 -13.58 16.86 1.82
CA TRP A 91 -12.58 15.79 1.78
C TRP A 91 -11.35 16.12 2.63
#